data_AF-G9YHR2-F1
#
_entry.id   AF-G9YHR2-F1
#
_cell.length_a   1.000
_cell.length_b   1.000
_cell.length_c   1.000
_cell.angle_alpha   90.00
_cell.angle_beta   90.00
_cell.angle_gamma   90.00
#
_symmetry.space_group_name_H-M   'P 1'
#
loop_
_entity.id
_entity.type
_entity.pdbx_description
1 polymer ?
#
loop_
_entity_poly.entity_id
_entity_poly.type
_entity_poly.pdbx_seq_one_letter_code
_entity_poly.pdbx_strand_id
1 'polypeptide(L)'
;MKCDRIGVMGGTFNPIHMGHLIIAEEGRQQFQLPKVLFVPSYITPNKEVRGATAEERLEMVRLATADNPYFEVSDMEIKRKGRSYTVDTLRRLKDRYGPRCTVYFISGTDTVADLPNWHEPEEVLKLCKFVGAVARLYRFVQRGHSLVRQAG
;
A
#
# COMPACT_ATOMS: atom_id res chain seq x y z
N MET A 1 -6.05 19.28 -7.69
CA MET A 1 -7.08 18.57 -6.87
C MET A 1 -6.75 18.80 -5.41
N LYS A 2 -7.65 19.38 -4.62
CA LYS A 2 -7.55 19.35 -3.15
C LYS A 2 -8.04 17.98 -2.70
N CYS A 3 -7.25 17.30 -1.89
CA CYS A 3 -7.61 16.03 -1.28
C CYS A 3 -7.33 16.17 0.21
N ASP A 4 -8.34 15.97 1.07
CA ASP A 4 -8.12 16.10 2.52
C ASP A 4 -7.47 14.84 3.11
N ARG A 5 -7.71 13.68 2.49
CA ARG A 5 -7.11 12.39 2.86
C ARG A 5 -6.98 11.44 1.68
N ILE A 6 -5.89 10.68 1.61
CA ILE A 6 -5.66 9.69 0.55
C ILE A 6 -4.99 8.45 1.13
N GLY A 7 -5.38 7.26 0.66
CA GLY A 7 -4.66 6.02 0.94
C GLY A 7 -3.53 5.83 -0.06
N VAL A 8 -2.39 5.32 0.39
CA VAL A 8 -1.23 5.02 -0.45
C VAL A 8 -0.73 3.64 -0.09
N MET A 9 -0.58 2.78 -1.10
CA MET A 9 0.04 1.46 -0.94
C MET A 9 1.28 1.40 -1.84
N GLY A 10 2.45 1.52 -1.22
CA GLY A 10 3.74 1.32 -1.89
C GLY A 10 4.14 -0.15 -1.85
N GLY A 11 4.73 -0.66 -2.93
CA GLY A 11 5.19 -2.04 -2.95
C GLY A 11 5.93 -2.43 -4.23
N THR A 12 6.66 -3.55 -4.17
CA THR A 12 7.30 -4.11 -5.37
C THR A 12 6.27 -4.67 -6.34
N PHE A 13 5.20 -5.29 -5.81
CA PHE A 13 4.12 -5.96 -6.58
C PHE A 13 4.65 -6.94 -7.64
N ASN A 14 5.39 -7.96 -7.19
CA ASN A 14 6.08 -8.91 -8.06
C ASN A 14 5.61 -10.37 -7.85
N PRO A 15 4.39 -10.75 -8.31
CA PRO A 15 3.34 -9.92 -8.88
C PRO A 15 2.41 -9.30 -7.82
N ILE A 16 1.52 -8.39 -8.23
CA ILE A 16 0.36 -8.03 -7.41
C ILE A 16 -0.56 -9.26 -7.24
N HIS A 17 -1.30 -9.31 -6.13
CA HIS A 17 -2.17 -10.45 -5.80
C HIS A 17 -3.32 -9.99 -4.89
N MET A 18 -4.30 -10.87 -4.67
CA MET A 18 -5.53 -10.56 -3.95
C MET A 18 -5.30 -9.96 -2.55
N GLY A 19 -4.29 -10.45 -1.81
CA GLY A 19 -3.95 -9.88 -0.49
C GLY A 19 -3.67 -8.37 -0.51
N HIS A 20 -3.00 -7.85 -1.54
CA HIS A 20 -2.78 -6.40 -1.68
C HIS A 20 -4.10 -5.65 -1.87
N LEU A 21 -4.97 -6.17 -2.75
CA LEU A 21 -6.25 -5.56 -3.08
C LEU A 21 -7.20 -5.54 -1.88
N ILE A 22 -7.27 -6.65 -1.14
CA ILE A 22 -8.08 -6.76 0.09
C ILE A 22 -7.59 -5.74 1.13
N ILE A 23 -6.28 -5.70 1.41
CA ILE A 23 -5.73 -4.79 2.41
C ILE A 23 -5.96 -3.32 2.01
N ALA A 24 -5.80 -2.98 0.73
CA ALA A 24 -6.06 -1.66 0.22
C ALA A 24 -7.54 -1.27 0.40
N GLU A 25 -8.47 -2.15 0.03
CA GLU A 25 -9.91 -1.90 0.14
C GLU A 25 -10.37 -1.80 1.60
N GLU A 26 -9.89 -2.70 2.46
CA GLU A 26 -10.17 -2.66 3.91
C GLU A 26 -9.67 -1.36 4.54
N GLY A 27 -8.42 -0.97 4.26
CA GLY A 27 -7.86 0.30 4.72
C GLY A 27 -8.66 1.50 4.18
N ARG A 28 -9.11 1.42 2.93
CA ARG A 28 -9.97 2.46 2.34
C ARG A 28 -11.28 2.60 3.10
N GLN A 29 -11.99 1.49 3.35
CA GLN A 29 -13.29 1.50 4.02
C GLN A 29 -13.17 1.93 5.48
N GLN A 30 -12.24 1.36 6.24
CA GLN A 30 -12.08 1.64 7.67
C GLN A 30 -11.70 3.08 7.97
N PHE A 31 -10.87 3.69 7.12
CA PHE A 31 -10.43 5.09 7.28
C PHE A 31 -11.22 6.08 6.41
N GLN A 32 -12.29 5.62 5.76
CA GLN A 32 -13.17 6.40 4.89
C GLN A 32 -12.38 7.20 3.84
N LEU A 33 -11.40 6.55 3.23
CA LEU A 33 -10.54 7.17 2.24
C LEU A 33 -11.30 7.23 0.91
N PRO A 34 -11.28 8.38 0.21
CA PRO A 34 -11.96 8.50 -1.06
C PRO A 34 -11.34 7.58 -2.12
N LYS A 35 -10.01 7.39 -2.05
CA LYS A 35 -9.23 6.54 -2.98
C LYS A 35 -8.00 5.94 -2.31
N VAL A 36 -7.47 4.88 -2.91
CA VAL A 36 -6.15 4.30 -2.62
C VAL A 36 -5.27 4.36 -3.86
N LEU A 37 -4.11 4.99 -3.72
CA LEU A 37 -3.09 5.10 -4.75
C LEU A 37 -2.05 4.00 -4.59
N PHE A 38 -2.00 3.08 -5.54
CA PHE A 38 -0.94 2.09 -5.65
C PHE A 38 0.30 2.74 -6.27
N VAL A 39 1.45 2.55 -5.64
CA VAL A 39 2.74 3.09 -6.11
C VAL A 39 3.72 1.93 -6.26
N PRO A 40 3.82 1.32 -7.46
CA PRO A 40 4.80 0.28 -7.72
C PRO A 40 6.21 0.85 -7.66
N SER A 41 7.13 0.12 -7.04
CA SER A 41 8.53 0.56 -6.92
C SER A 41 9.35 0.27 -8.18
N TYR A 42 10.28 1.16 -8.53
CA TYR A 42 11.25 0.92 -9.60
C TYR A 42 12.34 -0.06 -9.14
N ILE A 43 13.27 0.40 -8.28
CA ILE A 43 14.27 -0.45 -7.62
C ILE A 43 13.98 -0.45 -6.11
N THR A 44 13.54 -1.58 -5.58
CA THR A 44 13.36 -1.75 -4.13
C THR A 44 14.74 -1.77 -3.44
N PRO A 45 15.01 -0.86 -2.48
CA PRO A 45 16.24 -0.89 -1.70
C PRO A 45 16.44 -2.26 -1.03
N ASN A 46 17.68 -2.74 -0.99
CA ASN A 46 18.09 -3.93 -0.23
C ASN A 46 17.37 -5.23 -0.62
N LYS A 47 16.74 -5.26 -1.80
CA LYS A 47 16.04 -6.44 -2.32
C LYS A 47 16.37 -6.63 -3.79
N GLU A 48 16.90 -7.81 -4.14
CA GLU A 48 16.93 -8.23 -5.54
C GLU A 48 15.52 -8.62 -5.97
N VAL A 49 15.04 -8.00 -7.05
CA VAL A 49 13.75 -8.33 -7.65
C VAL A 49 14.03 -9.16 -8.89
N ARG A 50 13.68 -10.46 -8.84
CA ARG A 50 13.76 -11.39 -9.98
C ARG A 50 12.37 -11.57 -10.59
N GLY A 51 12.31 -11.82 -11.90
CA GLY A 51 11.05 -11.96 -12.63
C GLY A 51 10.70 -10.71 -13.40
N ALA A 52 9.51 -10.15 -13.16
CA ALA A 52 8.97 -9.03 -13.94
C ALA A 52 9.78 -7.74 -13.74
N THR A 53 9.98 -7.00 -14.84
CA THR A 53 10.53 -5.63 -14.89
C THR A 53 9.63 -4.63 -14.15
N ALA A 54 10.14 -3.42 -13.88
CA ALA A 54 9.34 -2.40 -13.18
C ALA A 54 8.11 -1.98 -14.00
N GLU A 55 8.26 -1.93 -15.32
CA GLU A 55 7.22 -1.62 -16.30
C GLU A 55 6.15 -2.71 -16.35
N GLU A 56 6.56 -3.99 -16.37
CA GLU A 56 5.61 -5.11 -16.32
C GLU A 56 4.84 -5.14 -15.00
N ARG A 57 5.50 -4.86 -13.87
CA ARG A 57 4.82 -4.78 -12.56
C ARG A 57 3.83 -3.62 -12.51
N LEU A 58 4.18 -2.46 -13.08
CA LEU A 58 3.25 -1.34 -13.22
C LEU A 58 2.01 -1.74 -14.01
N GLU A 59 2.18 -2.46 -15.13
CA GLU A 59 1.06 -2.91 -15.95
C GLU A 59 0.20 -3.95 -15.24
N MET A 60 0.81 -4.92 -14.55
CA MET A 60 0.07 -5.88 -13.72
C MET A 60 -0.77 -5.18 -12.65
N VAL A 61 -0.24 -4.13 -12.02
CA VAL A 61 -0.97 -3.35 -11.01
C VAL A 61 -2.14 -2.58 -11.64
N ARG A 62 -1.97 -2.00 -12.83
CA ARG A 62 -3.06 -1.35 -13.57
C ARG A 62 -4.19 -2.33 -13.89
N LEU A 63 -3.85 -3.49 -14.45
CA LEU A 63 -4.84 -4.52 -14.77
C LEU A 63 -5.57 -5.01 -13.52
N ALA A 64 -4.85 -5.28 -12.43
CA ALA A 64 -5.43 -5.79 -11.20
C ALA A 64 -6.32 -4.76 -10.44
N THR A 65 -6.20 -3.48 -10.75
CA THR A 65 -6.96 -2.40 -10.08
C THR A 65 -8.03 -1.77 -10.97
N ALA A 66 -8.09 -2.12 -12.25
CA ALA A 66 -8.94 -1.48 -13.26
C ALA A 66 -10.44 -1.48 -12.92
N ASP A 67 -10.93 -2.57 -12.31
CA ASP A 67 -12.36 -2.75 -12.02
C ASP A 67 -12.80 -2.10 -10.69
N ASN A 68 -11.87 -1.54 -9.90
CA ASN A 68 -12.21 -0.85 -8.66
C ASN A 68 -12.14 0.68 -8.86
N PRO A 69 -13.27 1.40 -8.86
CA PRO A 69 -13.30 2.85 -9.11
C PRO A 69 -12.61 3.68 -8.02
N TYR A 70 -12.32 3.08 -6.87
CA TYR A 70 -11.61 3.73 -5.77
C TYR A 70 -10.10 3.51 -5.78
N PHE A 71 -9.58 2.72 -6.72
CA PHE A 71 -8.16 2.47 -6.86
C PHE A 71 -7.57 3.31 -7.99
N GLU A 72 -6.38 3.85 -7.74
CA GLU A 72 -5.57 4.55 -8.73
C GLU A 72 -4.16 3.98 -8.73
N VAL A 73 -3.46 4.10 -9.86
CA VAL A 73 -2.06 3.67 -9.99
C VAL A 73 -1.19 4.84 -10.37
N SER A 74 -0.10 5.04 -9.63
CA SER A 74 0.90 6.06 -9.92
C SER A 74 2.18 5.42 -10.47
N ASP A 75 2.64 5.92 -11.61
CA ASP A 75 3.92 5.54 -12.21
C ASP A 75 5.09 6.41 -11.72
N MET A 76 4.90 7.20 -10.65
CA MET A 76 5.85 8.23 -10.25
C MET A 76 7.25 7.71 -9.93
N GLU A 77 7.36 6.53 -9.32
CA GLU A 77 8.67 5.94 -9.00
C GLU A 77 9.33 5.34 -10.24
N ILE A 78 8.55 4.77 -11.15
CA ILE A 78 9.02 4.22 -12.43
C ILE A 78 9.57 5.36 -13.30
N LYS A 79 8.84 6.47 -13.37
CA LYS A 79 9.29 7.68 -14.08
C LYS A 79 10.50 8.33 -13.43
N ARG A 80 10.57 8.36 -12.10
CA ARG A 80 11.73 8.90 -11.36
C ARG A 80 12.99 8.08 -11.61
N LYS A 81 12.84 6.76 -11.82
CA LYS A 81 13.93 5.78 -11.86
C LYS A 81 14.72 5.76 -10.54
N GLY A 82 15.77 4.93 -10.49
CA GLY A 82 16.64 4.80 -9.32
C GLY A 82 15.97 4.11 -8.12
N ARG A 83 16.58 4.23 -6.94
CA ARG A 83 16.06 3.58 -5.73
C ARG A 83 14.74 4.20 -5.29
N SER A 84 13.82 3.34 -4.90
CA SER A 84 12.50 3.69 -4.40
C SER A 84 12.52 3.82 -2.89
N TYR A 85 12.63 5.04 -2.37
CA TYR A 85 12.46 5.32 -0.95
C TYR A 85 11.07 5.88 -0.67
N THR A 86 10.40 5.34 0.35
CA THR A 86 9.05 5.76 0.76
C THR A 86 9.02 7.24 1.14
N VAL A 87 10.05 7.75 1.80
CA VAL A 87 10.14 9.17 2.21
C VAL A 87 10.05 10.11 1.00
N ASP A 88 10.71 9.79 -0.11
CA ASP A 88 10.69 10.62 -1.32
C ASP A 88 9.31 10.60 -2.00
N THR A 89 8.66 9.43 -1.96
CA THR A 89 7.30 9.26 -2.48
C THR A 89 6.30 10.06 -1.66
N LEU A 90 6.41 10.02 -0.33
CA LEU A 90 5.57 10.80 0.57
C LEU A 90 5.78 12.30 0.42
N ARG A 91 7.04 12.77 0.28
CA ARG A 91 7.36 14.19 -0.02
C ARG A 91 6.68 14.64 -1.30
N ARG A 92 6.82 13.86 -2.39
CA ARG A 92 6.21 14.19 -3.69
C ARG A 92 4.68 14.19 -3.65
N LEU A 93 4.08 13.32 -2.83
CA LEU A 93 2.63 13.33 -2.61
C LEU A 93 2.19 14.58 -1.83
N LYS A 94 2.96 15.01 -0.83
CA LYS A 94 2.71 16.27 -0.12
C LYS A 94 2.82 17.48 -1.05
N ASP A 95 3.79 17.51 -1.95
CA ASP A 95 3.90 18.57 -2.96
C ASP A 95 2.69 18.57 -3.91
N ARG A 96 2.23 17.37 -4.31
CA ARG A 96 1.11 17.22 -5.26
C ARG A 96 -0.26 17.57 -4.67
N TYR A 97 -0.55 17.13 -3.45
CA TYR A 97 -1.87 17.28 -2.82
C TYR A 97 -1.92 18.45 -1.81
N GLY A 98 -0.77 18.99 -1.46
CA GLY A 98 -0.61 20.08 -0.51
C GLY A 98 -0.46 19.60 0.95
N PRO A 99 0.02 20.49 1.84
CA PRO A 99 0.37 20.14 3.22
C PRO A 99 -0.84 19.70 4.07
N ARG A 100 -2.05 20.16 3.72
CA ARG A 100 -3.30 19.79 4.42
C ARG A 100 -3.78 18.37 4.11
N CYS A 101 -3.30 17.75 3.03
CA CYS A 101 -3.67 16.38 2.70
C CYS A 101 -3.04 15.41 3.69
N THR A 102 -3.86 14.60 4.37
CA THR A 102 -3.37 13.51 5.22
C THR A 102 -3.14 12.26 4.36
N VAL A 103 -1.90 11.79 4.31
CA VAL A 103 -1.56 10.54 3.62
C VAL A 103 -1.68 9.39 4.60
N TYR A 104 -2.45 8.36 4.26
CA TYR A 104 -2.53 7.10 4.99
C TYR A 104 -1.70 6.06 4.25
N PHE A 105 -0.56 5.66 4.80
CA PHE A 105 0.29 4.65 4.20
C PHE A 105 -0.18 3.26 4.64
N ILE A 106 -0.80 2.53 3.73
CA ILE A 106 -1.42 1.21 3.96
C ILE A 106 -0.39 0.13 3.63
N SER A 107 -0.13 -0.75 4.59
CA SER A 107 0.80 -1.86 4.40
C SER A 107 0.45 -3.10 5.22
N GLY A 108 0.97 -4.27 4.81
CA GLY A 108 0.92 -5.48 5.62
C GLY A 108 1.84 -5.40 6.85
N THR A 109 1.62 -6.29 7.83
CA THR A 109 2.38 -6.35 9.09
C THR A 109 3.89 -6.48 8.91
N ASP A 110 4.35 -7.27 7.93
CA ASP A 110 5.78 -7.51 7.73
C ASP A 110 6.52 -6.23 7.37
N THR A 111 5.87 -5.36 6.61
CA THR A 111 6.39 -4.05 6.23
C THR A 111 6.44 -3.07 7.41
N VAL A 112 5.47 -3.17 8.33
CA VAL A 112 5.46 -2.36 9.56
C VAL A 112 6.66 -2.73 10.43
N ALA A 113 6.97 -4.02 10.56
CA ALA A 113 8.10 -4.50 11.35
C ALA A 113 9.46 -4.03 10.79
N ASP A 114 9.56 -3.84 9.48
CA ASP A 114 10.77 -3.36 8.81
C ASP A 114 10.93 -1.82 8.80
N LEU A 115 9.89 -1.07 9.22
CA LEU A 115 9.90 0.40 9.19
C LEU A 115 11.17 1.05 9.81
N PRO A 116 11.72 0.58 10.94
CA PRO A 116 12.94 1.17 11.51
C PRO A 116 14.18 1.11 10.60
N ASN A 117 14.20 0.19 9.63
CA ASN A 117 15.31 0.02 8.67
C ASN A 117 15.14 0.85 7.40
N TRP A 118 14.03 1.60 7.29
CA TRP A 118 13.76 2.41 6.11
C TRP A 118 14.69 3.61 6.04
N HIS A 119 14.83 4.16 4.84
CA HIS A 119 15.53 5.43 4.66
C HIS A 119 14.71 6.57 5.27
N GLU A 120 15.28 7.23 6.28
CA GLU A 120 14.65 8.32 7.06
C GLU A 120 13.30 7.93 7.73
N PRO A 121 13.29 6.94 8.64
CA PRO A 121 12.05 6.35 9.15
C PRO A 121 11.23 7.33 10.01
N GLU A 122 11.90 8.20 10.77
CA GLU A 122 11.24 9.26 11.53
C GLU A 122 10.52 10.26 10.63
N GLU A 123 11.08 10.56 9.47
CA GLU A 123 10.47 11.49 8.52
C GLU A 123 9.26 10.84 7.83
N VAL A 124 9.35 9.55 7.50
CA VAL A 124 8.19 8.78 7.01
C VAL A 124 7.01 8.87 7.99
N LEU A 125 7.27 8.72 9.28
CA LEU A 125 6.25 8.82 10.33
C LEU A 125 5.65 10.24 10.48
N LYS A 126 6.41 11.29 10.15
CA LYS A 126 5.90 12.68 10.13
C LYS A 126 5.04 12.96 8.90
N LEU A 127 5.38 12.34 7.76
CA LEU A 127 4.73 12.63 6.48
C LEU A 127 3.39 11.89 6.28
N CYS A 128 3.15 10.80 7.01
CA CYS A 128 1.94 9.98 6.85
C CYS A 128 1.39 9.39 8.15
N LYS A 129 0.15 8.92 8.12
CA LYS A 129 -0.41 8.01 9.11
C LYS A 129 -0.20 6.58 8.64
N PHE A 130 0.50 5.77 9.41
CA PHE A 130 0.75 4.37 9.05
C PHE A 130 -0.46 3.50 9.40
N VAL A 131 -0.87 2.63 8.47
CA VAL A 131 -1.98 1.69 8.62
C VAL A 131 -1.45 0.28 8.37
N GLY A 132 -1.30 -0.49 9.45
CA GLY A 132 -0.86 -1.89 9.39
C GLY A 132 -2.04 -2.85 9.32
N ALA A 133 -2.12 -3.65 8.27
CA ALA A 133 -3.12 -4.70 8.15
C ALA A 133 -2.62 -6.01 8.77
N VAL A 134 -3.29 -6.44 9.83
CA VAL A 134 -3.05 -7.74 10.50
C VAL A 134 -3.91 -8.81 9.85
N ALA A 135 -3.29 -9.92 9.42
CA ALA A 135 -4.05 -11.08 8.99
C ALA A 135 -4.81 -11.66 10.20
N ARG A 136 -6.14 -11.47 10.25
CA ARG A 136 -6.98 -12.28 11.15
C ARG A 136 -6.94 -13.71 10.61
N LEU A 137 -6.15 -14.58 11.23
CA LEU A 137 -6.35 -16.01 11.09
C LEU A 137 -7.79 -16.30 11.51
N TYR A 138 -8.63 -16.73 10.57
CA TYR A 138 -9.89 -17.35 10.92
C TYR A 138 -9.56 -18.60 11.76
N ARG A 139 -9.77 -18.51 13.07
CA ARG A 139 -9.67 -19.67 13.95
C ARG A 139 -10.94 -20.48 13.71
N PHE A 140 -10.88 -21.49 12.85
CA PHE A 140 -11.93 -22.49 12.78
C PHE A 140 -11.94 -23.25 14.11
N VAL A 141 -12.93 -22.96 14.96
CA VAL A 141 -13.21 -23.80 16.12
C VAL A 141 -14.30 -24.77 15.70
N GLN A 142 -13.92 -26.03 15.47
CA GLN A 142 -14.88 -27.10 15.28
C GLN A 142 -15.47 -27.45 16.67
N ARG A 143 -16.71 -27.04 16.94
CA ARG A 143 -17.52 -27.60 18.03
C ARG A 143 -18.69 -28.35 17.43
N GLY A 144 -18.54 -29.67 17.23
CA GLY A 144 -19.61 -30.52 16.68
C GLY A 144 -20.00 -30.19 15.23
N HIS A 145 -20.97 -30.94 14.70
CA HIS A 145 -21.37 -31.01 13.28
C HIS A 145 -22.08 -29.75 12.71
N SER A 146 -21.85 -28.56 13.26
CA SER A 146 -22.46 -27.33 12.73
C SER A 146 -21.57 -26.10 12.95
N LEU A 147 -21.21 -25.43 11.86
CA LEU A 147 -20.44 -24.20 11.85
C LEU A 147 -21.34 -23.02 12.27
N VAL A 148 -20.98 -22.32 13.35
CA VAL A 148 -21.63 -21.07 13.76
C VAL A 148 -20.60 -19.94 13.76
N ARG A 149 -20.93 -18.82 13.10
CA ARG A 149 -20.12 -17.59 13.08
C ARG A 149 -20.21 -16.89 14.44
N GLN A 150 -19.09 -16.51 15.03
CA GLN A 150 -19.04 -15.46 16.06
C GLN A 150 -18.23 -14.27 15.55
N ALA A 151 -18.85 -13.08 15.61
CA ALA A 151 -18.17 -11.81 15.43
C ALA A 151 -17.46 -11.44 16.73
N GLY A 152 -16.23 -10.94 16.63
CA GLY A 152 -15.45 -10.42 17.74
C GLY A 152 -14.67 -9.21 17.31
#